data_AF-A0A811U507-F1
#
_entry.id   AF-A0A811U507-F1
#
_cell.length_a   1.000
_cell.length_b   1.000
_cell.length_c   1.000
_cell.angle_alpha   90.00
_cell.angle_beta   90.00
_cell.angle_gamma   90.00
#
_symmetry.space_group_name_H-M   'P 1'
#
loop_
_entity.id
_entity.type
_entity.pdbx_description
1 polymer ?
#
loop_
_entity_poly.entity_id
_entity_poly.type
_entity_poly.pdbx_seq_one_letter_code
_entity_poly.pdbx_strand_id
1 'polypeptide(L)'
;MKSNYNRRVKSTVRFKSRLVRCLASGTYIVRQLCSLGIAVYTPSVALSTVIGIPYWASIVGMAVICIFFTIMGGLKAAINADVIQTVTVILVTLAVIVKGLIVSGGVQRTYQINRDNGRLTFFNFTGDMTVRVDTLSAWMGQLFMSLSQFGCQQNFMQRYVSLKSMSQVRRVMMTNIPIIVVFFSLSWLSGMVIYASYVNCDPYAEGYISKPDEILPFFVEDQLAVIPGFVGIFMAMLFNGALCMMVSNLNSLATVCWEDFVSQMPQFKGLSDKQQLFILKIITVICGFITMGVAFGVGLLSGVIESSLLAFSATSGPLLGCFILAMLVPVANWKGTSAGMISSCAFVLWIITGSATVDKSAQNSFLPTSTEGCTNTTFSGSIIKPKELEQSWLISHSLHNTSTPLEQTIMAPERTPMETFYSISYMYYSLLGAVITVGVGVIISYLTRDPKDAYDAKLLHPVILRWCERFPGDKPYIISEATSDLTAVDKGKGAKVNHAFDGQTESNIIIGTSNEKQKINPIDAVFTNGQNSQKRTDGSTDEPCITGTGSLARTADLDALPSSCENGTYRQFKERETV
;
A
#
# COMPACT_ATOMS: atom_id res chain seq x y z
N MET A 1 -19.35 2.00 3.07
CA MET A 1 -19.33 2.16 1.60
C MET A 1 -19.64 3.59 1.13
N LYS A 2 -20.73 4.25 1.56
CA LYS A 2 -21.10 5.62 1.13
C LYS A 2 -20.02 6.71 1.28
N SER A 3 -19.10 6.61 2.26
CA SER A 3 -18.02 7.61 2.47
C SER A 3 -16.84 7.47 1.48
N ASN A 4 -16.48 6.25 1.07
CA ASN A 4 -15.54 6.00 -0.05
C ASN A 4 -16.06 6.57 -1.39
N TYR A 5 -17.39 6.71 -1.44
CA TYR A 5 -18.19 7.61 -2.27
C TYR A 5 -17.44 8.84 -2.79
N ASN A 6 -17.31 9.80 -1.87
CA ASN A 6 -17.11 11.21 -2.18
C ASN A 6 -15.68 11.60 -2.55
N ARG A 7 -14.66 10.77 -2.28
CA ARG A 7 -13.25 11.09 -2.61
C ARG A 7 -12.74 10.48 -3.91
N ARG A 8 -13.18 9.28 -4.31
CA ARG A 8 -12.90 8.75 -5.67
C ARG A 8 -13.81 9.34 -6.74
N VAL A 9 -14.95 9.86 -6.30
CA VAL A 9 -15.66 10.90 -7.01
C VAL A 9 -14.73 12.09 -7.30
N LYS A 10 -13.73 12.50 -6.50
CA LYS A 10 -12.88 13.66 -6.85
C LYS A 10 -12.01 13.51 -8.11
N SER A 11 -11.33 12.38 -8.36
CA SER A 11 -10.58 12.21 -9.63
C SER A 11 -11.52 12.01 -10.83
N THR A 12 -12.62 11.29 -10.60
CA THR A 12 -13.71 11.13 -11.55
C THR A 12 -14.44 12.45 -11.82
N VAL A 13 -14.52 13.37 -10.86
CA VAL A 13 -15.12 14.70 -10.99
C VAL A 13 -14.11 15.67 -11.59
N ARG A 14 -12.80 15.46 -11.35
CA ARG A 14 -11.73 16.30 -11.91
C ARG A 14 -11.58 16.11 -13.41
N PHE A 15 -11.57 14.85 -13.89
CA PHE A 15 -11.39 14.55 -15.31
C PHE A 15 -12.66 14.09 -16.02
N LYS A 16 -13.76 13.83 -15.30
CA LYS A 16 -15.08 13.42 -15.85
C LYS A 16 -15.04 12.25 -16.85
N SER A 17 -13.97 11.46 -16.83
CA SER A 17 -13.69 10.42 -17.84
C SER A 17 -13.56 9.04 -17.20
N ARG A 18 -14.28 8.07 -17.79
CA ARG A 18 -14.22 6.66 -17.41
C ARG A 18 -12.85 6.06 -17.72
N LEU A 19 -12.19 6.49 -18.80
CA LEU A 19 -10.91 5.95 -19.23
C LEU A 19 -9.82 6.18 -18.17
N VAL A 20 -9.66 7.42 -17.70
CA VAL A 20 -8.67 7.77 -16.66
C VAL A 20 -8.93 6.96 -15.39
N ARG A 21 -10.19 6.79 -15.01
CA ARG A 21 -10.57 5.99 -13.84
C ARG A 21 -10.17 4.53 -14.02
N CYS A 22 -10.52 3.90 -15.14
CA CYS A 22 -10.17 2.52 -15.42
C CYS A 22 -8.65 2.31 -15.50
N LEU A 23 -7.90 3.26 -16.08
CA LEU A 23 -6.44 3.20 -16.13
C LEU A 23 -5.84 3.25 -14.72
N ALA A 24 -6.23 4.21 -13.89
CA ALA A 24 -5.74 4.33 -12.51
C ALA A 24 -6.09 3.10 -11.66
N SER A 25 -7.33 2.64 -11.73
CA SER A 25 -7.78 1.46 -10.99
C SER A 25 -7.14 0.17 -11.51
N GLY A 26 -6.92 0.05 -12.83
CA GLY A 26 -6.20 -1.07 -13.44
C GLY A 26 -4.75 -1.13 -13.00
N THR A 27 -4.02 0.00 -13.05
CA THR A 27 -2.64 0.09 -12.55
C THR A 27 -2.57 -0.25 -11.06
N TYR A 28 -3.53 0.22 -10.25
CA TYR A 28 -3.62 -0.16 -8.83
C TYR A 28 -3.85 -1.67 -8.65
N ILE A 29 -4.76 -2.28 -9.43
CA ILE A 29 -5.07 -3.72 -9.35
C ILE A 29 -3.83 -4.55 -9.64
N VAL A 30 -3.14 -4.26 -10.74
CA VAL A 30 -1.91 -4.98 -11.14
C VAL A 30 -0.85 -4.86 -10.06
N ARG A 31 -0.58 -3.64 -9.58
CA ARG A 31 0.36 -3.40 -8.49
C ARG A 31 0.03 -4.23 -7.25
N GLN A 32 -1.24 -4.22 -6.85
CA GLN A 32 -1.65 -4.88 -5.61
C GLN A 32 -1.59 -6.40 -5.71
N LEU A 33 -1.92 -6.99 -6.87
CA LEU A 33 -1.76 -8.41 -7.13
C LEU A 33 -0.29 -8.84 -7.07
N CYS A 34 0.62 -8.08 -7.71
CA CYS A 34 2.06 -8.31 -7.63
C CYS A 34 2.57 -8.26 -6.18
N SER A 35 2.24 -7.18 -5.46
CA SER A 35 2.62 -6.99 -4.06
C SER A 35 2.12 -8.11 -3.15
N LEU A 36 0.89 -8.60 -3.37
CA LEU A 36 0.34 -9.69 -2.58
C LEU A 36 0.98 -11.05 -2.91
N GLY A 37 1.32 -11.31 -4.17
CA GLY A 37 2.04 -12.54 -4.53
C GLY A 37 3.39 -12.64 -3.81
N ILE A 38 4.14 -11.54 -3.79
CA ILE A 38 5.42 -11.42 -3.04
C ILE A 38 5.21 -11.65 -1.54
N ALA A 39 4.15 -11.06 -0.98
CA ALA A 39 3.82 -11.19 0.43
C ALA A 39 3.48 -12.62 0.85
N VAL A 40 2.83 -13.40 -0.02
CA VAL A 40 2.53 -14.82 0.21
C VAL A 40 3.77 -15.69 0.04
N TYR A 41 4.64 -15.34 -0.91
CA TYR A 41 5.88 -16.07 -1.16
C TYR A 41 6.88 -15.96 0.01
N THR A 42 7.08 -14.77 0.56
CA THR A 42 8.08 -14.49 1.61
C THR A 42 8.00 -15.42 2.84
N PRO A 43 6.85 -15.60 3.52
CA PRO A 43 6.75 -16.53 4.65
C PRO A 43 6.85 -18.00 4.21
N SER A 44 6.46 -18.32 2.97
CA SER A 44 6.61 -19.67 2.41
C SER A 44 8.09 -20.05 2.27
N VAL A 45 8.96 -19.07 2.03
CA VAL A 45 10.41 -19.27 2.00
C VAL A 45 10.96 -19.63 3.37
N ALA A 46 10.57 -18.87 4.40
CA ALA A 46 10.94 -19.16 5.79
C ALA A 46 10.44 -20.54 6.24
N LEU A 47 9.25 -20.97 5.80
CA LEU A 47 8.68 -22.26 6.19
C LEU A 47 9.40 -23.44 5.55
N SER A 48 9.84 -23.28 4.31
CA SER A 48 10.62 -24.30 3.62
C SER A 48 12.01 -24.46 4.23
N THR A 49 12.63 -23.39 4.71
CA THR A 49 13.96 -23.46 5.34
C THR A 49 13.88 -24.12 6.71
N VAL A 50 12.91 -23.72 7.54
CA VAL A 50 12.84 -24.17 8.94
C VAL A 50 12.17 -25.54 9.11
N ILE A 51 11.11 -25.83 8.34
CA ILE A 51 10.31 -27.07 8.51
C ILE A 51 10.53 -28.04 7.35
N GLY A 52 11.14 -27.60 6.24
CA GLY A 52 11.31 -28.43 5.04
C GLY A 52 10.04 -28.65 4.23
N ILE A 53 8.96 -27.90 4.51
CA ILE A 53 7.71 -27.98 3.74
C ILE A 53 7.94 -27.33 2.38
N PRO A 54 7.61 -27.99 1.25
CA PRO A 54 7.84 -27.42 -0.07
C PRO A 54 7.01 -26.16 -0.29
N TYR A 55 7.60 -25.16 -0.96
CA TYR A 55 7.01 -23.83 -1.16
C TYR A 55 5.58 -23.86 -1.70
N TRP A 56 5.27 -24.79 -2.61
CA TRP A 56 3.94 -24.89 -3.23
C TRP A 56 2.83 -25.18 -2.22
N ALA A 57 3.10 -26.03 -1.22
CA ALA A 57 2.13 -26.40 -0.19
C ALA A 57 1.86 -25.22 0.74
N SER A 58 2.92 -24.48 1.11
CA SER A 58 2.82 -23.27 1.94
C SER A 58 2.03 -22.16 1.25
N ILE A 59 2.28 -21.92 -0.05
CA ILE A 59 1.57 -20.92 -0.86
C ILE A 59 0.09 -21.26 -0.96
N VAL A 60 -0.25 -22.51 -1.29
CA VAL A 60 -1.65 -22.96 -1.40
C VAL A 60 -2.36 -22.88 -0.06
N GLY A 61 -1.74 -23.37 1.01
CA GLY A 61 -2.30 -23.30 2.37
C GLY A 61 -2.60 -21.86 2.79
N MET A 62 -1.65 -20.95 2.59
CA MET A 62 -1.84 -19.53 2.90
C MET A 62 -2.93 -18.87 2.09
N ALA A 63 -2.99 -19.14 0.78
CA ALA A 63 -4.02 -18.58 -0.09
C ALA A 63 -5.42 -19.05 0.32
N VAL A 64 -5.60 -20.35 0.60
CA VAL A 64 -6.88 -20.93 1.02
C VAL A 64 -7.34 -20.33 2.34
N ILE A 65 -6.46 -20.31 3.35
CA ILE A 65 -6.77 -19.74 4.66
C ILE A 65 -7.13 -18.26 4.52
N CYS A 66 -6.36 -17.48 3.75
CA CYS A 66 -6.64 -16.07 3.58
C CYS A 66 -7.97 -15.79 2.85
N ILE A 67 -8.29 -16.55 1.80
CA ILE A 67 -9.57 -16.42 1.09
C ILE A 67 -10.72 -16.68 2.06
N PHE A 68 -10.62 -17.75 2.86
CA PHE A 68 -11.63 -18.08 3.87
C PHE A 68 -11.80 -16.95 4.91
N PHE A 69 -10.70 -16.46 5.48
CA PHE A 69 -10.71 -15.35 6.44
C PHE A 69 -11.26 -14.05 5.83
N THR A 70 -11.02 -13.79 4.55
CA THR A 70 -11.55 -12.58 3.88
C THR A 70 -13.05 -12.68 3.61
N ILE A 71 -13.56 -13.89 3.33
CA ILE A 71 -15.01 -14.11 3.11
C ILE A 71 -15.79 -14.02 4.43
N MET A 72 -15.19 -14.49 5.53
CA MET A 72 -15.79 -14.48 6.87
C MET A 72 -15.59 -13.14 7.61
N GLY A 73 -14.45 -12.50 7.41
CA GLY A 73 -14.02 -11.36 8.22
C GLY A 73 -14.63 -10.02 7.80
N GLY A 74 -15.15 -9.28 8.78
CA GLY A 74 -15.33 -7.84 8.67
C GLY A 74 -14.00 -7.11 8.91
N LEU A 75 -13.78 -5.96 8.27
CA LEU A 75 -12.56 -5.13 8.37
C LEU A 75 -12.11 -4.87 9.83
N LYS A 76 -13.03 -4.88 10.80
CA LYS A 76 -12.75 -4.71 12.23
C LYS A 76 -11.91 -5.84 12.83
N ALA A 77 -12.22 -7.10 12.50
CA ALA A 77 -11.47 -8.26 13.01
C ALA A 77 -10.04 -8.26 12.45
N ALA A 78 -9.89 -7.93 11.17
CA ALA A 78 -8.58 -7.77 10.54
C ALA A 78 -7.74 -6.67 11.22
N ILE A 79 -8.34 -5.53 11.56
CA ILE A 79 -7.63 -4.45 12.27
C ILE A 79 -7.16 -4.90 13.66
N ASN A 80 -7.95 -5.69 14.39
CA ASN A 80 -7.53 -6.18 15.70
C ASN A 80 -6.36 -7.18 15.57
N ALA A 81 -6.39 -8.05 14.56
CA ALA A 81 -5.29 -8.96 14.26
C ALA A 81 -4.01 -8.21 13.87
N ASP A 82 -4.12 -7.12 13.09
CA ASP A 82 -2.99 -6.24 12.75
C ASP A 82 -2.29 -5.69 14.01
N VAL A 83 -3.05 -5.33 15.05
CA VAL A 83 -2.49 -4.77 16.29
C VAL A 83 -1.68 -5.82 17.06
N ILE A 84 -2.24 -7.03 17.24
CA ILE A 84 -1.54 -8.14 17.91
C ILE A 84 -0.27 -8.48 17.13
N GLN A 85 -0.37 -8.57 15.80
CA GLN A 85 0.76 -8.82 14.92
C GLN A 85 1.87 -7.80 15.09
N THR A 86 1.53 -6.50 15.14
CA THR A 86 2.50 -5.41 15.28
C THR A 86 3.32 -5.56 16.56
N VAL A 87 2.68 -5.91 17.68
CA VAL A 87 3.36 -6.13 18.97
C VAL A 87 4.26 -7.37 18.90
N THR A 88 3.76 -8.48 18.35
CA THR A 88 4.54 -9.72 18.21
C THR A 88 5.79 -9.52 17.36
N VAL A 89 5.70 -8.78 16.25
CA VAL A 89 6.86 -8.45 15.39
C VAL A 89 7.93 -7.70 16.16
N ILE A 90 7.55 -6.72 16.97
CA ILE A 90 8.51 -5.96 17.79
C ILE A 90 9.20 -6.90 18.79
N LEU A 91 8.46 -7.72 19.52
CA LEU A 91 9.02 -8.63 20.53
C LEU A 91 9.97 -9.66 19.94
N VAL A 92 9.59 -10.30 18.83
CA VAL A 92 10.43 -11.31 18.15
C VAL A 92 11.69 -10.66 17.59
N THR A 93 11.57 -9.49 16.95
CA THR A 93 12.73 -8.77 16.41
C THR A 93 13.70 -8.33 17.52
N LEU A 94 13.18 -7.88 18.67
CA LEU A 94 14.01 -7.55 19.83
C LEU A 94 14.75 -8.79 20.37
N ALA A 95 14.10 -9.95 20.43
CA ALA A 95 14.75 -11.19 20.84
C ALA A 95 15.88 -11.60 19.87
N VAL A 96 15.67 -11.45 18.56
CA VAL A 96 16.71 -11.66 17.53
C VAL A 96 17.90 -10.72 17.75
N ILE A 97 17.63 -9.42 17.98
CA ILE A 97 18.68 -8.43 18.25
C ILE A 97 19.47 -8.79 19.51
N VAL A 98 18.79 -9.07 20.62
CA VAL A 98 19.44 -9.40 21.89
C VAL A 98 20.29 -10.66 21.77
N LYS A 99 19.77 -11.72 21.14
CA LYS A 99 20.54 -12.96 20.95
C LYS A 99 21.73 -12.74 20.03
N GLY A 100 21.55 -12.04 18.91
CA GLY A 100 22.64 -11.71 17.99
C GLY A 100 23.75 -10.88 18.63
N LEU A 101 23.38 -9.93 19.50
CA LEU A 101 24.34 -9.16 20.30
C LEU A 101 25.14 -10.04 21.27
N ILE A 102 24.50 -11.01 21.92
CA ILE A 102 25.19 -11.94 22.83
C ILE A 102 26.19 -12.81 22.06
N VAL A 103 25.77 -13.36 20.91
CA VAL A 103 26.62 -14.23 20.07
C VAL A 103 27.80 -13.45 19.46
N SER A 104 27.57 -12.21 19.03
CA SER A 104 28.59 -11.35 18.44
C SER A 104 29.61 -10.76 19.46
N GLY A 105 29.46 -11.05 20.76
CA GLY A 105 30.35 -10.51 21.80
C GLY A 105 30.00 -9.08 22.27
N GLY A 106 28.74 -8.66 22.12
CA GLY A 106 28.19 -7.41 22.62
C GLY A 106 28.06 -6.29 21.58
N VAL A 107 27.37 -5.22 21.97
CA VAL A 107 27.04 -4.07 21.09
C VAL A 107 28.28 -3.43 20.45
N GLN A 108 29.34 -3.23 21.25
CA GLN A 108 30.55 -2.60 20.78
C GLN A 108 31.25 -3.43 19.71
N ARG A 109 31.31 -4.75 19.88
CA ARG A 109 31.95 -5.65 18.93
C ARG A 109 31.14 -5.75 17.64
N THR A 110 29.81 -5.89 17.71
CA THR A 110 28.93 -5.84 16.54
C THR A 110 29.10 -4.54 15.75
N TYR A 111 29.18 -3.40 16.43
CA TYR A 111 29.39 -2.11 15.78
C TYR A 111 30.74 -2.04 15.06
N GLN A 112 31.81 -2.49 15.72
CA GLN A 112 33.16 -2.54 15.13
C GLN A 112 33.20 -3.43 13.88
N ILE A 113 32.66 -4.65 13.95
CA ILE A 113 32.63 -5.58 12.81
C ILE A 113 31.91 -4.94 11.60
N ASN A 114 30.76 -4.32 11.81
CA ASN A 114 30.03 -3.67 10.72
C ASN A 114 30.75 -2.43 10.17
N ARG A 115 31.46 -1.68 11.04
CA ARG A 115 32.25 -0.51 10.65
C ARG A 115 33.48 -0.92 9.83
N ASP A 116 34.25 -1.87 10.33
CA ASP A 116 35.54 -2.30 9.76
C ASP A 116 35.33 -2.99 8.41
N ASN A 117 34.22 -3.70 8.23
CA ASN A 117 33.82 -4.31 6.96
C ASN A 117 33.04 -3.36 6.03
N GLY A 118 33.05 -2.04 6.30
CA GLY A 118 32.51 -1.03 5.38
C GLY A 118 30.99 -1.02 5.20
N ARG A 119 30.22 -1.62 6.13
CA ARG A 119 28.74 -1.70 6.03
C ARG A 119 28.00 -0.48 6.58
N LEU A 120 28.70 0.40 7.30
CA LEU A 120 28.13 1.63 7.89
C LEU A 120 28.35 2.86 6.98
N THR A 121 27.98 2.73 5.70
CA THR A 121 28.09 3.80 4.70
C THR A 121 26.74 4.54 4.55
N PHE A 122 26.47 5.48 5.47
CA PHE A 122 25.19 6.19 5.52
C PHE A 122 24.97 7.19 4.36
N PHE A 123 26.04 7.88 3.95
CA PHE A 123 25.99 8.93 2.94
C PHE A 123 26.96 8.62 1.81
N ASN A 124 26.46 7.98 0.76
CA ASN A 124 27.20 7.69 -0.46
C ASN A 124 26.50 8.38 -1.64
N PHE A 125 27.05 9.51 -2.06
CA PHE A 125 26.58 10.28 -3.22
C PHE A 125 27.53 10.04 -4.39
N THR A 126 27.19 9.07 -5.24
CA THR A 126 28.02 8.73 -6.41
C THR A 126 27.69 9.62 -7.61
N GLY A 127 26.47 10.16 -7.68
CA GLY A 127 25.98 10.92 -8.85
C GLY A 127 25.71 10.05 -10.09
N ASP A 128 25.97 8.75 -10.00
CA ASP A 128 25.74 7.78 -11.06
C ASP A 128 24.39 7.08 -10.85
N MET A 129 23.48 7.26 -11.81
CA MET A 129 22.14 6.68 -11.78
C MET A 129 22.11 5.17 -12.01
N THR A 130 23.21 4.57 -12.45
CA THR A 130 23.29 3.13 -12.67
C THR A 130 23.54 2.35 -11.39
N VAL A 131 24.10 2.98 -10.35
CA VAL A 131 24.39 2.34 -9.05
C VAL A 131 23.12 1.75 -8.44
N ARG A 132 23.16 0.47 -8.02
CA ARG A 132 21.98 -0.28 -7.53
C ARG A 132 21.14 0.52 -6.54
N VAL A 133 21.78 1.03 -5.48
CA VAL A 133 21.19 1.97 -4.52
C VAL A 133 22.31 2.87 -4.00
N ASP A 134 22.15 4.17 -4.15
CA ASP A 134 22.96 5.24 -3.54
C ASP A 134 22.05 6.14 -2.67
N THR A 135 22.61 7.09 -1.92
CA THR A 135 21.80 7.92 -1.02
C THR A 135 20.76 8.77 -1.77
N LEU A 136 21.11 9.27 -2.96
CA LEU A 136 20.21 10.10 -3.76
C LEU A 136 19.04 9.28 -4.33
N SER A 137 19.33 8.11 -4.92
CA SER A 137 18.31 7.20 -5.45
C SER A 137 17.43 6.67 -4.34
N ALA A 138 17.97 6.35 -3.16
CA ALA A 138 17.18 5.94 -2.02
C ALA A 138 16.20 7.04 -1.58
N TRP A 139 16.66 8.29 -1.44
CA TRP A 139 15.78 9.40 -1.05
C TRP A 139 14.72 9.68 -2.11
N MET A 140 15.12 9.85 -3.37
CA MET A 140 14.18 10.18 -4.45
C MET A 140 13.23 9.03 -4.77
N GLY A 141 13.75 7.80 -4.86
CA GLY A 141 12.95 6.62 -5.13
C GLY A 141 11.95 6.35 -4.01
N GLN A 142 12.42 6.31 -2.76
CA GLN A 142 11.55 6.06 -1.62
C GLN A 142 10.51 7.17 -1.43
N LEU A 143 10.85 8.44 -1.72
CA LEU A 143 9.89 9.55 -1.68
C LEU A 143 8.71 9.30 -2.63
N PHE A 144 8.97 9.03 -3.91
CA PHE A 144 7.92 8.85 -4.91
C PHE A 144 7.12 7.55 -4.67
N MET A 145 7.79 6.47 -4.28
CA MET A 145 7.11 5.23 -3.88
C MET A 145 6.22 5.45 -2.67
N SER A 146 6.70 6.13 -1.63
CA SER A 146 5.93 6.40 -0.40
C SER A 146 4.76 7.35 -0.64
N LEU A 147 4.95 8.40 -1.45
CA LEU A 147 3.87 9.32 -1.84
C LEU A 147 2.76 8.58 -2.58
N SER A 148 3.11 7.71 -3.52
CA SER A 148 2.14 6.84 -4.20
C SER A 148 1.47 5.89 -3.21
N GLN A 149 2.24 5.33 -2.27
CA GLN A 149 1.74 4.38 -1.27
C GLN A 149 0.71 4.98 -0.31
N PHE A 150 1.05 6.08 0.35
CA PHE A 150 0.15 6.71 1.32
C PHE A 150 -0.94 7.56 0.66
N GLY A 151 -0.66 8.14 -0.51
CA GLY A 151 -1.55 9.09 -1.18
C GLY A 151 -2.55 8.45 -2.15
N CYS A 152 -2.13 7.41 -2.87
CA CYS A 152 -2.88 6.88 -4.02
C CYS A 152 -3.46 5.47 -3.79
N GLN A 153 -3.01 4.74 -2.77
CA GLN A 153 -3.48 3.36 -2.56
C GLN A 153 -4.83 3.29 -1.83
N GLN A 154 -5.66 2.37 -2.29
CA GLN A 154 -7.03 2.24 -1.80
C GLN A 154 -7.10 1.74 -0.35
N ASN A 155 -6.26 0.78 0.03
CA ASN A 155 -6.20 0.22 1.39
C ASN A 155 -5.99 1.30 2.47
N PHE A 156 -5.09 2.25 2.24
CA PHE A 156 -4.86 3.38 3.13
C PHE A 156 -6.02 4.38 3.09
N MET A 157 -6.50 4.73 1.89
CA MET A 157 -7.61 5.68 1.74
C MET A 157 -8.88 5.19 2.47
N GLN A 158 -9.19 3.88 2.44
CA GLN A 158 -10.33 3.30 3.17
C GLN A 158 -10.21 3.51 4.67
N ARG A 159 -9.00 3.36 5.24
CA ARG A 159 -8.73 3.58 6.67
C ARG A 159 -8.83 5.07 7.03
N TYR A 160 -8.46 5.97 6.13
CA TYR A 160 -8.60 7.41 6.40
C TYR A 160 -10.04 7.88 6.40
N VAL A 161 -10.89 7.39 5.49
CA VAL A 161 -12.29 7.84 5.41
C VAL A 161 -13.23 7.15 6.41
N SER A 162 -12.76 6.12 7.11
CA SER A 162 -13.49 5.51 8.22
C SER A 162 -13.31 6.27 9.54
N LEU A 163 -12.36 7.22 9.60
CA LEU A 163 -12.15 8.10 10.75
C LEU A 163 -13.20 9.22 10.80
N LYS A 164 -13.53 9.66 12.02
CA LYS A 164 -14.66 10.58 12.26
C LYS A 164 -14.36 12.05 11.93
N SER A 165 -13.09 12.45 11.86
CA SER A 165 -12.67 13.86 11.68
C SER A 165 -11.33 14.00 10.96
N MET A 166 -11.08 15.16 10.31
CA MET A 166 -9.80 15.44 9.63
C MET A 166 -8.65 15.46 10.63
N SER A 167 -8.91 16.00 11.83
CA SER A 167 -7.93 16.05 12.92
C SER A 167 -7.48 14.66 13.34
N GLN A 168 -8.40 13.66 13.35
CA GLN A 168 -8.05 12.27 13.59
C GLN A 168 -7.20 11.68 12.46
N VAL A 169 -7.56 11.94 11.19
CA VAL A 169 -6.74 11.52 10.03
C VAL A 169 -5.32 12.06 10.15
N ARG A 170 -5.16 13.37 10.41
CA ARG A 170 -3.85 14.00 10.60
C ARG A 170 -3.09 13.39 11.77
N ARG A 171 -3.74 13.16 12.91
CA ARG A 171 -3.10 12.52 14.09
C ARG A 171 -2.61 11.11 13.76
N VAL A 172 -3.41 10.31 13.07
CA VAL A 172 -3.02 8.95 12.65
C VAL A 172 -1.82 9.00 11.70
N MET A 173 -1.84 9.88 10.70
CA MET A 173 -0.71 10.04 9.78
C MET A 173 0.58 10.50 10.50
N MET A 174 0.49 11.45 11.43
CA MET A 174 1.66 11.91 12.19
C MET A 174 2.17 10.85 13.17
N THR A 175 1.30 10.04 13.76
CA THR A 175 1.69 8.94 14.66
C THR A 175 2.35 7.79 13.91
N ASN A 176 2.02 7.62 12.63
CA ASN A 176 2.63 6.60 11.77
C ASN A 176 4.14 6.84 11.53
N ILE A 177 4.58 8.10 11.52
CA ILE A 177 5.99 8.47 11.29
C ILE A 177 6.94 7.82 12.31
N PRO A 178 6.80 8.06 13.64
CA PRO A 178 7.71 7.45 14.61
C PRO A 178 7.61 5.92 14.65
N ILE A 179 6.42 5.35 14.40
CA ILE A 179 6.25 3.89 14.35
C ILE A 179 7.07 3.31 13.20
N ILE A 180 6.95 3.86 12.00
CA ILE A 180 7.73 3.43 10.83
C ILE A 180 9.23 3.57 11.10
N VAL A 181 9.67 4.68 11.70
CA VAL A 181 11.09 4.88 12.06
C VAL A 181 11.59 3.77 12.98
N VAL A 182 10.83 3.39 14.01
CA VAL A 182 11.19 2.29 14.92
C VAL A 182 11.27 0.96 14.15
N PHE A 183 10.26 0.64 13.34
CA PHE A 183 10.24 -0.62 12.57
C PHE A 183 11.44 -0.76 11.64
N PHE A 184 11.72 0.27 10.81
CA PHE A 184 12.88 0.23 9.91
C PHE A 184 14.22 0.18 10.67
N SER A 185 14.32 0.89 11.79
CA SER A 185 15.52 0.85 12.64
C SER A 185 15.77 -0.55 13.21
N LEU A 186 14.73 -1.22 13.72
CA LEU A 186 14.83 -2.59 14.23
C LEU A 186 15.25 -3.58 13.13
N SER A 187 14.72 -3.43 11.90
CA SER A 187 15.14 -4.26 10.77
C SER A 187 16.62 -4.08 10.40
N TRP A 188 17.12 -2.84 10.39
CA TRP A 188 18.55 -2.57 10.15
C TRP A 188 19.44 -3.14 11.25
N LEU A 189 19.04 -2.96 12.53
CA LEU A 189 19.76 -3.53 13.66
C LEU A 189 19.80 -5.07 13.59
N SER A 190 18.68 -5.70 13.23
CA SER A 190 18.61 -7.15 13.01
C SER A 190 19.60 -7.60 11.92
N GLY A 191 19.68 -6.89 10.79
CA GLY A 191 20.63 -7.21 9.73
C GLY A 191 22.08 -7.09 10.18
N MET A 192 22.41 -6.03 10.95
CA MET A 192 23.76 -5.82 11.48
C MET A 192 24.21 -6.92 12.45
N VAL A 193 23.33 -7.38 13.34
CA VAL A 193 23.68 -8.43 14.31
C VAL A 193 23.80 -9.80 13.65
N ILE A 194 22.96 -10.10 12.64
CA ILE A 194 23.03 -11.36 11.89
C ILE A 194 24.35 -11.40 11.10
N TYR A 195 24.69 -10.31 10.42
CA TYR A 195 25.97 -10.21 9.73
C TYR A 195 27.16 -10.40 10.69
N ALA A 196 27.16 -9.71 11.83
CA ALA A 196 28.25 -9.83 12.80
C ALA A 196 28.37 -11.25 13.38
N SER A 197 27.27 -12.00 13.43
CA SER A 197 27.26 -13.40 13.89
C SER A 197 27.85 -14.38 12.86
N TYR A 198 27.70 -14.08 11.56
CA TYR A 198 28.11 -14.99 10.46
C TYR A 198 29.26 -14.46 9.60
N VAL A 199 29.94 -13.38 9.98
CA VAL A 199 31.02 -12.79 9.18
C VAL A 199 32.17 -13.75 8.87
N ASN A 200 32.48 -14.66 9.80
CA ASN A 200 33.57 -15.63 9.69
C ASN A 200 33.12 -17.01 9.18
N CYS A 201 31.81 -17.25 9.17
CA CYS A 201 31.24 -18.48 8.64
C CYS A 201 29.89 -18.17 8.00
N ASP A 202 29.93 -17.96 6.69
CA ASP A 202 28.76 -17.59 5.90
C ASP A 202 27.93 -18.84 5.52
N PRO A 203 26.70 -19.00 6.07
CA PRO A 203 25.84 -20.14 5.74
C PRO A 203 25.35 -20.14 4.29
N TYR A 204 25.34 -18.98 3.62
CA TYR A 204 24.99 -18.87 2.21
C TYR A 204 26.12 -19.40 1.32
N ALA A 205 27.36 -18.99 1.57
CA ALA A 205 28.53 -19.46 0.84
C ALA A 205 28.79 -20.97 1.05
N GLU A 206 28.51 -21.48 2.25
CA GLU A 206 28.60 -22.92 2.57
C GLU A 206 27.47 -23.77 1.96
N GLY A 207 26.42 -23.15 1.40
CA GLY A 207 25.30 -23.86 0.78
C GLY A 207 24.29 -24.46 1.76
N TYR A 208 24.24 -23.97 3.02
CA TYR A 208 23.13 -24.27 3.93
C TYR A 208 21.86 -23.55 3.52
N ILE A 209 22.02 -22.41 2.85
CA ILE A 209 20.96 -21.52 2.42
C ILE A 209 21.05 -21.35 0.90
N SER A 210 19.91 -21.39 0.21
CA SER A 210 19.87 -21.25 -1.26
C SER A 210 19.65 -19.81 -1.71
N LYS A 211 18.95 -18.99 -0.90
CA LYS A 211 18.66 -17.59 -1.23
C LYS A 211 19.10 -16.63 -0.11
N PRO A 212 19.61 -15.42 -0.40
CA PRO A 212 20.00 -14.47 0.64
C PRO A 212 18.88 -14.08 1.60
N ASP A 213 17.61 -14.08 1.13
CA ASP A 213 16.43 -13.73 1.92
C ASP A 213 16.11 -14.74 3.04
N GLU A 214 16.73 -15.93 3.02
CA GLU A 214 16.54 -17.02 4.00
C GLU A 214 17.44 -16.87 5.25
N ILE A 215 18.36 -15.90 5.27
CA ILE A 215 19.33 -15.73 6.36
C ILE A 215 18.69 -15.45 7.73
N LEU A 216 17.58 -14.71 7.75
CA LEU A 216 16.88 -14.39 9.00
C LEU A 216 16.15 -15.62 9.57
N PRO A 217 15.33 -16.36 8.79
CA PRO A 217 14.80 -17.66 9.23
C PRO A 217 15.88 -18.63 9.71
N PHE A 218 16.99 -18.74 8.96
CA PHE A 218 18.12 -19.57 9.34
C PHE A 218 18.71 -19.15 10.69
N PHE A 219 18.94 -17.86 10.92
CA PHE A 219 19.45 -17.35 12.19
C PHE A 219 18.51 -17.70 13.37
N VAL A 220 17.20 -17.62 13.16
CA VAL A 220 16.21 -17.96 14.19
C VAL A 220 16.25 -19.45 14.53
N GLU A 221 16.36 -20.31 13.52
CA GLU A 221 16.51 -21.75 13.74
C GLU A 221 17.84 -22.09 14.44
N ASP A 222 18.94 -21.50 13.97
CA ASP A 222 20.28 -21.77 14.50
C ASP A 222 20.43 -21.30 15.96
N GLN A 223 20.07 -20.04 16.23
CA GLN A 223 20.41 -19.39 17.49
C GLN A 223 19.27 -19.38 18.51
N LEU A 224 18.01 -19.48 18.07
CA LEU A 224 16.84 -19.31 18.94
C LEU A 224 16.01 -20.59 19.09
N ALA A 225 16.30 -21.68 18.37
CA ALA A 225 15.63 -22.97 18.58
C ALA A 225 15.89 -23.58 19.97
N VAL A 226 16.94 -23.14 20.65
CA VAL A 226 17.22 -23.52 22.06
C VAL A 226 16.07 -23.11 22.99
N ILE A 227 15.29 -22.08 22.64
CA ILE A 227 14.11 -21.65 23.39
C ILE A 227 12.89 -22.43 22.83
N PRO A 228 12.32 -23.37 23.60
CA PRO A 228 11.20 -24.17 23.12
C PRO A 228 10.03 -23.30 22.65
N GLY A 229 9.56 -23.53 21.44
CA GLY A 229 8.42 -22.80 20.85
C GLY A 229 8.75 -21.44 20.22
N PHE A 230 9.97 -20.90 20.37
CA PHE A 230 10.32 -19.60 19.77
C PHE A 230 10.24 -19.61 18.25
N VAL A 231 10.77 -20.66 17.63
CA VAL A 231 10.69 -20.88 16.17
C VAL A 231 9.22 -20.91 15.72
N GLY A 232 8.35 -21.58 16.48
CA GLY A 232 6.90 -21.60 16.21
C GLY A 232 6.25 -20.20 16.30
N ILE A 233 6.63 -19.39 17.29
CA ILE A 233 6.15 -17.99 17.42
C ILE A 233 6.64 -17.15 16.24
N PHE A 234 7.90 -17.28 15.83
CA PHE A 234 8.45 -16.60 14.67
C PHE A 234 7.70 -16.98 13.38
N MET A 235 7.45 -18.27 13.17
CA MET A 235 6.70 -18.75 12.01
C MET A 235 5.24 -18.28 12.02
N ALA A 236 4.56 -18.38 13.17
CA ALA A 236 3.20 -17.87 13.34
C ALA A 236 3.12 -16.36 13.06
N MET A 237 4.10 -15.59 13.55
CA MET A 237 4.21 -14.16 13.28
C MET A 237 4.39 -13.87 11.78
N LEU A 238 5.32 -14.53 11.08
CA LEU A 238 5.52 -14.29 9.65
C LEU A 238 4.26 -14.58 8.82
N PHE A 239 3.60 -15.71 9.09
CA PHE A 239 2.39 -16.13 8.40
C PHE A 239 1.21 -15.20 8.71
N ASN A 240 1.00 -14.87 9.99
CA ASN A 240 -0.07 -13.96 10.39
C ASN A 240 0.12 -12.55 9.80
N GLY A 241 1.36 -12.06 9.69
CA GLY A 241 1.66 -10.78 9.05
C GLY A 241 1.28 -10.75 7.57
N ALA A 242 1.67 -11.78 6.82
CA ALA A 242 1.28 -11.91 5.41
C ALA A 242 -0.25 -12.07 5.24
N LEU A 243 -0.88 -12.88 6.09
CA LEU A 243 -2.32 -13.10 6.08
C LEU A 243 -3.10 -11.80 6.33
N CYS A 244 -2.74 -11.05 7.36
CA CYS A 244 -3.36 -9.77 7.71
C CYS A 244 -3.27 -8.76 6.55
N MET A 245 -2.08 -8.66 5.93
CA MET A 245 -1.87 -7.81 4.78
C MET A 245 -2.72 -8.26 3.57
N MET A 246 -2.81 -9.57 3.32
CA MET A 246 -3.58 -10.12 2.22
C MET A 246 -5.08 -9.88 2.40
N VAL A 247 -5.63 -10.09 3.60
CA VAL A 247 -7.06 -9.83 3.90
C VAL A 247 -7.43 -8.36 3.63
N SER A 248 -6.67 -7.41 4.19
CA SER A 248 -6.96 -5.97 4.03
C SER A 248 -6.89 -5.52 2.57
N ASN A 249 -5.95 -6.07 1.80
CA ASN A 249 -5.74 -5.69 0.40
C ASN A 249 -6.70 -6.41 -0.55
N LEU A 250 -7.04 -7.68 -0.32
CA LEU A 250 -8.05 -8.39 -1.10
C LEU A 250 -9.42 -7.72 -0.98
N ASN A 251 -9.81 -7.29 0.22
CA ASN A 251 -11.03 -6.52 0.42
C ASN A 251 -11.00 -5.19 -0.36
N SER A 252 -9.87 -4.49 -0.34
CA SER A 252 -9.67 -3.25 -1.10
C SER A 252 -9.73 -3.50 -2.61
N LEU A 253 -9.13 -4.59 -3.07
CA LEU A 253 -9.08 -4.99 -4.46
C LEU A 253 -10.46 -5.37 -4.99
N ALA A 254 -11.20 -6.19 -4.24
CA ALA A 254 -12.57 -6.54 -4.57
C ALA A 254 -13.47 -5.30 -4.64
N THR A 255 -13.30 -4.37 -3.71
CA THR A 255 -14.01 -3.08 -3.74
C THR A 255 -13.69 -2.28 -5.00
N VAL A 256 -12.42 -2.18 -5.40
CA VAL A 256 -12.01 -1.46 -6.63
C VAL A 256 -12.57 -2.13 -7.86
N CYS A 257 -12.41 -3.45 -8.00
CA CYS A 257 -12.96 -4.22 -9.12
C CYS A 257 -14.48 -4.03 -9.24
N TRP A 258 -15.20 -4.07 -8.12
CA TRP A 258 -16.64 -3.84 -8.09
C TRP A 258 -17.03 -2.42 -8.51
N GLU A 259 -16.52 -1.40 -7.82
CA GLU A 259 -16.93 0.00 -8.03
C GLU A 259 -16.49 0.54 -9.40
N ASP A 260 -15.29 0.16 -9.85
CA ASP A 260 -14.69 0.76 -11.03
C ASP A 260 -15.02 0.04 -12.33
N PHE A 261 -15.25 -1.29 -12.27
CA PHE A 261 -15.48 -2.13 -13.45
C PHE A 261 -16.86 -2.81 -13.45
N VAL A 262 -17.16 -3.64 -12.44
CA VAL A 262 -18.34 -4.54 -12.47
C VAL A 262 -19.65 -3.78 -12.31
N SER A 263 -19.76 -2.89 -11.34
CA SER A 263 -20.99 -2.09 -11.08
C SER A 263 -21.35 -1.14 -12.23
N GLN A 264 -20.39 -0.85 -13.12
CA GLN A 264 -20.61 0.01 -14.29
C GLN A 264 -21.26 -0.75 -15.45
N MET A 265 -21.25 -2.08 -15.42
CA MET A 265 -21.89 -2.89 -16.45
C MET A 265 -23.42 -2.82 -16.27
N PRO A 266 -24.20 -2.66 -17.36
CA PRO A 266 -25.66 -2.50 -17.29
C PRO A 266 -26.37 -3.62 -16.50
N GLN A 267 -25.85 -4.84 -16.61
CA GLN A 267 -26.39 -6.06 -15.98
C GLN A 267 -26.34 -6.05 -14.45
N PHE A 268 -25.48 -5.21 -13.86
CA PHE A 268 -25.24 -5.18 -12.41
C PHE A 268 -25.80 -3.91 -11.75
N LYS A 269 -26.56 -3.09 -12.49
CA LYS A 269 -27.24 -1.91 -11.95
C LYS A 269 -28.51 -2.33 -11.20
N GLY A 270 -28.75 -1.73 -10.02
CA GLY A 270 -29.97 -1.96 -9.23
C GLY A 270 -29.94 -3.21 -8.34
N LEU A 271 -28.78 -3.84 -8.14
CA LEU A 271 -28.63 -5.00 -7.26
C LEU A 271 -28.80 -4.62 -5.79
N SER A 272 -29.47 -5.50 -5.03
CA SER A 272 -29.60 -5.39 -3.58
C SER A 272 -28.25 -5.50 -2.87
N ASP A 273 -28.08 -4.84 -1.73
CA ASP A 273 -26.86 -4.89 -0.90
C ASP A 273 -26.37 -6.33 -0.65
N LYS A 274 -27.29 -7.30 -0.46
CA LYS A 274 -26.94 -8.71 -0.28
C LYS A 274 -26.31 -9.32 -1.54
N GLN A 275 -26.84 -8.99 -2.72
CA GLN A 275 -26.32 -9.46 -4.00
C GLN A 275 -24.97 -8.80 -4.32
N GLN A 276 -24.82 -7.50 -4.04
CA GLN A 276 -23.54 -6.80 -4.18
C GLN A 276 -22.46 -7.44 -3.30
N LEU A 277 -22.81 -7.75 -2.05
CA LEU A 277 -21.90 -8.41 -1.11
C LEU A 277 -21.51 -9.81 -1.59
N PHE A 278 -22.44 -10.58 -2.14
CA PHE A 278 -22.14 -11.90 -2.71
C PHE A 278 -21.15 -11.81 -3.89
N ILE A 279 -21.34 -10.84 -4.79
CA ILE A 279 -20.42 -10.63 -5.91
C ILE A 279 -19.05 -10.17 -5.43
N LEU A 280 -18.98 -9.28 -4.43
CA LEU A 280 -17.72 -8.88 -3.80
C LEU A 280 -16.95 -10.07 -3.23
N LYS A 281 -17.64 -11.04 -2.61
CA LYS A 281 -17.03 -12.29 -2.13
C LYS A 281 -16.49 -13.14 -3.29
N ILE A 282 -17.21 -13.25 -4.41
CA ILE A 282 -16.72 -13.94 -5.62
C ILE A 282 -15.47 -13.27 -6.18
N ILE A 283 -15.49 -11.93 -6.34
CA ILE A 283 -14.34 -11.18 -6.83
C ILE A 283 -13.14 -11.38 -5.90
N THR A 284 -13.36 -11.41 -4.59
CA THR A 284 -12.31 -11.68 -3.59
C THR A 284 -11.67 -13.05 -3.81
N VAL A 285 -12.47 -14.10 -4.02
CA VAL A 285 -11.99 -15.46 -4.32
C VAL A 285 -11.13 -15.48 -5.59
N ILE A 286 -11.63 -14.87 -6.68
CA ILE A 286 -10.90 -14.79 -7.95
C ILE A 286 -9.56 -14.08 -7.76
N CYS A 287 -9.56 -12.93 -7.08
CA CYS A 287 -8.34 -12.18 -6.79
C CYS A 287 -7.35 -12.99 -5.91
N GLY A 288 -7.86 -13.78 -4.97
CA GLY A 288 -7.05 -14.68 -4.15
C GLY A 288 -6.34 -15.75 -4.98
N PHE A 289 -7.06 -16.40 -5.92
CA PHE A 289 -6.46 -17.37 -6.83
C PHE A 289 -5.44 -16.73 -7.79
N ILE A 290 -5.72 -15.53 -8.31
CA ILE A 290 -4.74 -14.80 -9.14
C ILE A 290 -3.49 -14.48 -8.32
N THR A 291 -3.66 -14.00 -7.08
CA THR A 291 -2.55 -13.72 -6.15
C THR A 291 -1.70 -14.96 -5.90
N MET A 292 -2.34 -16.12 -5.72
CA MET A 292 -1.66 -17.41 -5.57
C MET A 292 -0.83 -17.75 -6.82
N GLY A 293 -1.38 -17.57 -8.03
CA GLY A 293 -0.63 -17.76 -9.28
C GLY A 293 0.58 -16.83 -9.40
N VAL A 294 0.42 -15.56 -8.99
CA VAL A 294 1.53 -14.60 -8.96
C VAL A 294 2.59 -15.01 -7.94
N ALA A 295 2.21 -15.52 -6.76
CA ALA A 295 3.15 -16.00 -5.73
C ALA A 295 4.03 -17.15 -6.25
N PHE A 296 3.47 -18.07 -7.04
CA PHE A 296 4.26 -19.10 -7.73
C PHE A 296 5.28 -18.51 -8.70
N GLY A 297 4.89 -17.49 -9.47
CA GLY A 297 5.81 -16.79 -10.38
C GLY A 297 6.96 -16.10 -9.66
N VAL A 298 6.74 -15.55 -8.46
CA VAL A 298 7.81 -14.92 -7.64
C VAL A 298 8.89 -15.94 -7.24
N GLY A 299 8.52 -17.21 -7.04
CA GLY A 299 9.49 -18.25 -6.67
C GLY A 299 10.57 -18.51 -7.72
N LEU A 300 10.29 -18.18 -8.98
CA LEU A 300 11.23 -18.31 -10.10
C LEU A 300 12.26 -17.16 -10.16
N LEU A 301 12.10 -16.12 -9.33
CA LEU A 301 12.99 -14.95 -9.31
C LEU A 301 14.12 -15.12 -8.30
N SER A 302 15.30 -14.61 -8.64
CA SER A 302 16.56 -14.77 -7.88
C SER A 302 16.68 -13.85 -6.66
N GLY A 303 15.75 -12.91 -6.46
CA GLY A 303 15.74 -12.01 -5.29
C GLY A 303 14.37 -11.38 -5.06
N VAL A 304 13.78 -11.62 -3.88
CA VAL A 304 12.39 -11.23 -3.59
C VAL A 304 12.28 -9.72 -3.40
N ILE A 305 13.22 -9.12 -2.67
CA ILE A 305 13.22 -7.70 -2.35
C ILE A 305 13.35 -6.85 -3.63
N GLU A 306 14.31 -7.14 -4.49
CA GLU A 306 14.52 -6.40 -5.74
C GLU A 306 13.32 -6.54 -6.70
N SER A 307 12.85 -7.77 -6.89
CA SER A 307 11.66 -8.05 -7.71
C SER A 307 10.43 -7.31 -7.19
N SER A 308 10.29 -7.20 -5.86
CA SER A 308 9.22 -6.43 -5.25
C SER A 308 9.32 -4.94 -5.53
N LEU A 309 10.49 -4.36 -5.35
CA LEU A 309 10.72 -2.93 -5.54
C LEU A 309 10.58 -2.55 -7.02
N LEU A 310 10.99 -3.42 -7.94
CA LEU A 310 10.75 -3.27 -9.37
C LEU A 310 9.25 -3.23 -9.69
N ALA A 311 8.47 -4.21 -9.24
CA ALA A 311 7.03 -4.28 -9.49
C ALA A 311 6.28 -3.08 -8.88
N PHE A 312 6.68 -2.66 -7.68
CA PHE A 312 6.15 -1.46 -7.03
C PHE A 312 6.47 -0.20 -7.82
N SER A 313 7.73 -0.02 -8.21
CA SER A 313 8.16 1.19 -8.91
C SER A 313 7.55 1.31 -10.30
N ALA A 314 7.33 0.17 -10.97
CA ALA A 314 6.73 0.08 -12.31
C ALA A 314 5.37 0.77 -12.41
N THR A 315 4.56 0.62 -11.37
CA THR A 315 3.14 0.98 -11.35
C THR A 315 2.86 2.21 -10.48
N SER A 316 3.74 2.50 -9.51
CA SER A 316 3.57 3.62 -8.59
C SER A 316 3.74 4.98 -9.27
N GLY A 317 4.66 5.08 -10.23
CA GLY A 317 4.94 6.32 -10.98
C GLY A 317 3.76 6.84 -11.81
N PRO A 318 3.21 6.04 -12.74
CA PRO A 318 2.06 6.45 -13.55
C PRO A 318 0.84 6.86 -12.73
N LEU A 319 0.56 6.09 -11.66
CA LEU A 319 -0.55 6.39 -10.76
C LEU A 319 -0.32 7.71 -10.02
N LEU A 320 0.87 7.91 -9.44
CA LEU A 320 1.22 9.14 -8.73
C LEU A 320 1.17 10.36 -9.67
N GLY A 321 1.70 10.23 -10.89
CA GLY A 321 1.67 11.29 -11.89
C GLY A 321 0.24 11.72 -12.25
N CYS A 322 -0.70 10.79 -12.37
CA CYS A 322 -2.12 11.08 -12.57
C CYS A 322 -2.72 11.90 -11.42
N PHE A 323 -2.41 11.55 -10.18
CA PHE A 323 -2.86 12.29 -9.00
C PHE A 323 -2.20 13.68 -8.89
N ILE A 324 -0.93 13.81 -9.27
CA ILE A 324 -0.23 15.10 -9.36
C ILE A 324 -0.90 16.00 -10.40
N LEU A 325 -1.19 15.48 -11.60
CA LEU A 325 -1.93 16.21 -12.63
C LEU A 325 -3.31 16.66 -12.13
N ALA A 326 -4.03 15.77 -11.43
CA ALA A 326 -5.35 16.07 -10.90
C ALA A 326 -5.35 17.21 -9.86
N MET A 327 -4.37 17.21 -8.96
CA MET A 327 -4.34 18.11 -7.80
C MET A 327 -3.57 19.41 -8.04
N LEU A 328 -2.48 19.35 -8.82
CA LEU A 328 -1.50 20.44 -8.93
C LEU A 328 -1.46 21.12 -10.30
N VAL A 329 -2.01 20.50 -11.35
CA VAL A 329 -1.95 21.04 -12.71
C VAL A 329 -3.34 21.49 -13.18
N PRO A 330 -3.60 22.80 -13.27
CA PRO A 330 -4.91 23.31 -13.67
C PRO A 330 -5.29 22.97 -15.11
N VAL A 331 -4.31 22.99 -16.01
CA VAL A 331 -4.51 22.78 -17.45
C VAL A 331 -4.78 21.31 -17.79
N ALA A 332 -4.54 20.38 -16.85
CA ALA A 332 -4.68 18.96 -17.11
C ALA A 332 -6.13 18.57 -17.48
N ASN A 333 -6.27 17.87 -18.61
CA ASN A 333 -7.53 17.28 -19.05
C ASN A 333 -7.44 15.75 -19.09
N TRP A 334 -8.55 15.08 -19.40
CA TRP A 334 -8.61 13.62 -19.38
C TRP A 334 -7.81 12.97 -20.51
N LYS A 335 -7.71 13.61 -21.68
CA LYS A 335 -6.97 13.10 -22.86
C LYS A 335 -5.48 13.07 -22.58
N GLY A 336 -4.93 14.20 -22.12
CA GLY A 336 -3.54 14.31 -21.72
C GLY A 336 -3.21 13.41 -20.55
N THR A 337 -4.04 13.37 -19.52
CA THR A 337 -3.81 12.46 -18.38
C THR A 337 -3.79 11.00 -18.81
N SER A 338 -4.73 10.57 -19.66
CA SER A 338 -4.76 9.18 -20.16
C SER A 338 -3.52 8.85 -21.00
N ALA A 339 -3.14 9.74 -21.90
CA ALA A 339 -1.95 9.56 -22.74
C ALA A 339 -0.68 9.53 -21.88
N GLY A 340 -0.53 10.44 -20.91
CA GLY A 340 0.61 10.45 -19.99
C GLY A 340 0.74 9.15 -19.19
N MET A 341 -0.36 8.61 -18.67
CA MET A 341 -0.35 7.33 -17.96
C MET A 341 0.04 6.16 -18.88
N ILE A 342 -0.51 6.09 -20.09
CA ILE A 342 -0.21 5.01 -21.05
C ILE A 342 1.26 5.09 -21.49
N SER A 343 1.74 6.27 -21.88
CA SER A 343 3.13 6.50 -22.28
C SER A 343 4.09 6.15 -21.15
N SER A 344 3.78 6.55 -19.91
CA SER A 344 4.59 6.21 -18.75
C SER A 344 4.60 4.71 -18.46
N CYS A 345 3.46 4.03 -18.51
CA CYS A 345 3.40 2.58 -18.32
C CYS A 345 4.24 1.86 -19.40
N ALA A 346 4.08 2.24 -20.67
CA ALA A 346 4.84 1.65 -21.77
C ALA A 346 6.36 1.86 -21.60
N PHE A 347 6.77 3.08 -21.26
CA PHE A 347 8.18 3.41 -21.07
C PHE A 347 8.81 2.66 -19.89
N VAL A 348 8.12 2.61 -18.75
CA VAL A 348 8.65 1.92 -17.57
C VAL A 348 8.70 0.40 -17.78
N LEU A 349 7.69 -0.20 -18.44
CA LEU A 349 7.72 -1.61 -18.85
C LEU A 349 8.87 -1.90 -19.81
N TRP A 350 9.14 -1.01 -20.76
CA TRP A 350 10.28 -1.13 -21.67
C TRP A 350 11.61 -1.12 -20.92
N ILE A 351 11.83 -0.16 -20.01
CA ILE A 351 13.07 -0.10 -19.22
C ILE A 351 13.23 -1.33 -18.33
N ILE A 352 12.17 -1.80 -17.66
CA ILE A 352 12.22 -3.01 -16.84
C ILE A 352 12.61 -4.23 -17.68
N THR A 353 12.06 -4.33 -18.89
CA THR A 353 12.36 -5.44 -19.80
C THR A 353 13.81 -5.39 -20.29
N GLY A 354 14.30 -4.22 -20.69
CA GLY A 354 15.71 -4.04 -21.05
C GLY A 354 16.66 -4.22 -19.85
N SER A 355 16.24 -3.84 -18.65
CA SER A 355 16.99 -4.09 -17.43
C SER A 355 17.18 -5.58 -17.13
N ALA A 356 16.32 -6.47 -17.65
CA ALA A 356 16.46 -7.91 -17.51
C ALA A 356 17.46 -8.52 -18.50
N THR A 357 17.82 -7.80 -19.57
CA THR A 357 18.82 -8.26 -20.55
C THR A 357 20.24 -7.88 -20.18
N VAL A 358 20.43 -7.00 -19.20
CA VAL A 358 21.75 -6.58 -18.72
C VAL A 358 22.21 -7.48 -17.58
N ASP A 359 23.43 -8.00 -17.69
CA ASP A 359 24.06 -8.70 -16.57
C ASP A 359 24.41 -7.72 -15.45
N LYS A 360 23.70 -7.83 -14.33
CA LYS A 360 23.90 -7.03 -13.12
C LYS A 360 24.73 -7.76 -12.06
N SER A 361 25.30 -8.92 -12.37
CA SER A 361 26.06 -9.75 -11.43
C SER A 361 27.20 -8.97 -10.76
N ALA A 362 27.97 -8.20 -11.53
CA ALA A 362 29.06 -7.38 -11.00
C ALA A 362 28.57 -6.28 -10.02
N GLN A 363 27.37 -5.74 -10.25
CA GLN A 363 26.80 -4.64 -9.48
C GLN A 363 26.00 -5.11 -8.26
N ASN A 364 25.58 -6.37 -8.26
CA ASN A 364 24.92 -7.05 -7.18
C ASN A 364 25.89 -7.86 -6.31
N SER A 365 27.20 -7.71 -6.52
CA SER A 365 28.23 -8.39 -5.73
C SER A 365 28.07 -8.02 -4.25
N PHE A 366 27.87 -9.04 -3.41
CA PHE A 366 27.81 -8.87 -1.97
C PHE A 366 29.20 -8.44 -1.46
N LEU A 367 29.24 -7.65 -0.39
CA LEU A 367 30.52 -7.43 0.31
C LEU A 367 31.07 -8.79 0.76
N PRO A 368 32.39 -9.01 0.64
CA PRO A 368 32.99 -10.31 0.89
C PRO A 368 32.73 -10.79 2.32
N THR A 369 32.51 -12.09 2.44
CA THR A 369 32.36 -12.85 3.68
C THR A 369 33.37 -13.98 3.67
N SER A 370 33.73 -14.51 4.84
CA SER A 370 34.69 -15.61 4.96
C SER A 370 33.98 -16.92 5.31
N THR A 371 34.50 -18.03 4.78
CA THR A 371 34.14 -19.40 5.17
C THR A 371 35.26 -20.07 5.97
N GLU A 372 36.39 -19.40 6.19
CA GLU A 372 37.57 -19.97 6.87
C GLU A 372 37.29 -20.35 8.33
N GLY A 373 36.30 -19.71 8.96
CA GLY A 373 35.85 -20.02 10.32
C GLY A 373 34.80 -21.12 10.40
N CYS A 374 34.36 -21.71 9.28
CA CYS A 374 33.34 -22.75 9.29
C CYS A 374 33.92 -24.10 9.73
N THR A 375 33.39 -24.60 10.85
CA THR A 375 33.60 -25.98 11.32
C THR A 375 32.27 -26.73 11.35
N ASN A 376 32.31 -28.07 11.27
CA ASN A 376 31.09 -28.91 11.30
C ASN A 376 30.20 -28.72 12.55
N THR A 377 30.69 -28.06 13.59
CA THR A 377 29.97 -27.76 14.85
C THR A 377 29.54 -26.30 14.98
N THR A 378 29.69 -25.48 13.93
CA THR A 378 29.43 -24.04 13.99
C THR A 378 27.94 -23.72 14.04
N PHE A 379 27.13 -24.50 13.34
CA PHE A 379 25.67 -24.38 13.31
C PHE A 379 25.04 -25.40 14.27
N SER A 380 23.84 -25.08 14.75
CA SER A 380 23.03 -25.94 15.61
C SER A 380 22.81 -27.31 14.97
N GLY A 381 22.91 -28.39 15.78
CA GLY A 381 22.73 -29.77 15.32
C GLY A 381 21.32 -30.09 14.79
N SER A 382 20.37 -29.16 14.94
CA SER A 382 19.04 -29.24 14.31
C SER A 382 19.06 -28.93 12.81
N ILE A 383 20.10 -28.26 12.31
CA ILE A 383 20.21 -27.83 10.91
C ILE A 383 20.86 -28.93 10.08
N ILE A 384 20.10 -29.46 9.13
CA ILE A 384 20.59 -30.46 8.18
C ILE A 384 20.98 -29.74 6.90
N LYS A 385 22.27 -29.81 6.52
CA LYS A 385 22.70 -29.34 5.21
C LYS A 385 21.90 -30.09 4.14
N PRO A 386 21.19 -29.41 3.22
CA PRO A 386 20.47 -30.09 2.16
C PRO A 386 21.46 -31.01 1.44
N LYS A 387 21.21 -32.33 1.47
CA LYS A 387 21.98 -33.27 0.65
C LYS A 387 21.78 -32.83 -0.79
N GLU A 388 22.85 -32.76 -1.57
CA GLU A 388 22.74 -32.71 -3.03
C GLU A 388 22.00 -33.98 -3.47
N LEU A 389 20.67 -33.89 -3.50
CA LEU A 389 19.84 -34.91 -4.11
C LEU A 389 20.06 -34.68 -5.61
N GLU A 390 20.89 -35.54 -6.20
CA GLU A 390 21.05 -35.71 -7.64
C GLU A 390 19.74 -35.40 -8.41
N GLN A 391 19.60 -34.17 -8.89
CA GLN A 391 18.63 -33.81 -9.93
C GLN A 391 19.25 -34.14 -11.29
N SER A 392 19.63 -35.40 -11.46
CA SER A 392 20.34 -35.97 -12.61
C SER A 392 19.44 -36.36 -13.79
N TRP A 393 18.35 -35.62 -14.09
CA TRP A 393 17.53 -36.01 -15.26
C TRP A 393 16.91 -34.87 -16.09
N LEU A 394 17.18 -33.59 -15.82
CA LEU A 394 16.66 -32.51 -16.68
C LEU A 394 17.69 -31.46 -17.13
N ILE A 395 18.97 -31.56 -16.73
CA ILE A 395 20.00 -30.54 -17.06
C ILE A 395 21.16 -31.14 -17.89
N SER A 396 20.97 -32.26 -18.59
CA SER A 396 22.04 -32.84 -19.44
C SER A 396 22.23 -32.15 -20.80
N HIS A 397 21.54 -31.04 -21.09
CA HIS A 397 21.67 -30.33 -22.37
C HIS A 397 21.93 -28.83 -22.25
N SER A 398 22.94 -28.45 -21.47
CA SER A 398 23.76 -27.28 -21.81
C SER A 398 25.20 -27.45 -21.30
N LEU A 399 25.98 -28.25 -22.04
CA LEU A 399 27.44 -28.22 -21.94
C LEU A 399 27.93 -26.86 -22.45
N HIS A 400 28.53 -26.06 -21.57
CA HIS A 400 29.65 -25.22 -21.98
C HIS A 400 30.74 -25.24 -20.91
N ASN A 401 31.91 -25.72 -21.34
CA ASN A 401 33.14 -25.90 -20.58
C ASN A 401 33.46 -24.72 -19.65
N THR A 402 33.63 -25.00 -18.36
CA THR A 402 34.25 -24.09 -17.41
C THR A 402 35.72 -24.50 -17.23
N SER A 403 36.61 -23.91 -18.02
CA SER A 403 38.02 -23.81 -17.63
C SER A 403 38.15 -22.67 -16.62
N THR A 404 38.75 -23.00 -15.48
CA THR A 404 39.31 -22.10 -14.45
C THR A 404 39.61 -20.67 -14.94
N PRO A 405 39.05 -19.61 -14.33
CA PRO A 405 39.58 -18.27 -14.53
C PRO A 405 40.82 -18.10 -13.66
N LEU A 406 41.98 -18.05 -14.32
CA LEU A 406 43.10 -17.28 -13.80
C LEU A 406 42.61 -15.86 -13.53
N GLU A 407 43.05 -15.33 -12.40
CA GLU A 407 42.86 -13.97 -11.92
C GLU A 407 43.34 -12.97 -13.00
N GLN A 408 42.42 -12.58 -13.87
CA GLN A 408 42.58 -11.48 -14.81
C GLN A 408 41.79 -10.31 -14.27
N THR A 409 42.48 -9.19 -14.07
CA THR A 409 41.89 -7.88 -13.81
C THR A 409 40.95 -7.53 -14.96
N ILE A 410 39.67 -7.86 -14.85
CA ILE A 410 38.66 -7.49 -15.84
C ILE A 410 38.46 -5.98 -15.70
N MET A 411 39.07 -5.20 -16.60
CA MET A 411 38.50 -3.91 -16.96
C MET A 411 37.05 -4.20 -17.37
N ALA A 412 36.09 -3.70 -16.59
CA ALA A 412 34.67 -3.88 -16.88
C ALA A 412 34.43 -3.53 -18.35
N PRO A 413 33.78 -4.41 -19.15
CA PRO A 413 33.54 -4.12 -20.56
C PRO A 413 32.81 -2.77 -20.67
N GLU A 414 33.28 -1.91 -21.58
CA GLU A 414 32.61 -0.63 -21.87
C GLU A 414 31.15 -0.94 -22.22
N ARG A 415 30.25 -0.63 -21.30
CA ARG A 415 28.81 -0.81 -21.51
C ARG A 415 28.40 0.05 -22.70
N THR A 416 27.63 -0.52 -23.62
CA THR A 416 27.01 0.27 -24.67
C THR A 416 26.10 1.35 -24.06
N PRO A 417 25.82 2.46 -24.76
CA PRO A 417 24.90 3.49 -24.24
C PRO A 417 23.52 2.93 -23.87
N MET A 418 23.05 1.91 -24.61
CA MET A 418 21.78 1.22 -24.32
C MET A 418 21.86 0.34 -23.07
N GLU A 419 22.95 -0.41 -22.88
CA GLU A 419 23.16 -1.18 -21.65
C GLU A 419 23.29 -0.27 -20.43
N THR A 420 23.94 0.88 -20.59
CA THR A 420 24.04 1.90 -19.53
C THR A 420 22.67 2.45 -19.17
N PHE A 421 21.81 2.70 -20.17
CA PHE A 421 20.44 3.15 -19.95
C PHE A 421 19.58 2.09 -19.26
N TYR A 422 19.70 0.81 -19.63
CA TYR A 422 19.01 -0.29 -18.96
C TYR A 422 19.60 -0.64 -17.58
N SER A 423 20.79 -0.12 -17.28
CA SER A 423 21.43 -0.26 -15.96
C SER A 423 20.94 0.77 -14.94
N ILE A 424 20.04 1.70 -15.29
CA ILE A 424 19.47 2.66 -14.35
C ILE A 424 18.88 1.93 -13.14
N SER A 425 19.12 2.46 -11.94
CA SER A 425 18.59 1.93 -10.70
C SER A 425 17.06 1.90 -10.71
N TYR A 426 16.49 0.79 -10.25
CA TYR A 426 15.06 0.60 -10.11
C TYR A 426 14.41 1.65 -9.18
N MET A 427 15.18 2.25 -8.27
CA MET A 427 14.71 3.31 -7.38
C MET A 427 14.21 4.53 -8.15
N TYR A 428 14.76 4.81 -9.34
CA TYR A 428 14.34 5.95 -10.16
C TYR A 428 13.08 5.67 -11.00
N TYR A 429 12.62 4.42 -11.13
CA TYR A 429 11.53 4.09 -12.05
C TYR A 429 10.20 4.76 -11.66
N SER A 430 9.91 4.86 -10.35
CA SER A 430 8.72 5.56 -9.87
C SER A 430 8.78 7.07 -10.16
N LEU A 431 9.96 7.69 -9.98
CA LEU A 431 10.21 9.09 -10.33
C LEU A 431 10.05 9.33 -11.83
N LEU A 432 10.75 8.55 -12.66
CA LEU A 432 10.69 8.66 -14.12
C LEU A 432 9.25 8.49 -14.61
N GLY A 433 8.52 7.50 -14.09
CA GLY A 433 7.13 7.29 -14.45
C GLY A 433 6.22 8.47 -14.07
N ALA A 434 6.40 9.03 -12.87
CA ALA A 434 5.64 10.21 -12.47
C ALA A 434 5.95 11.43 -13.34
N VAL A 435 7.24 11.68 -13.63
CA VAL A 435 7.70 12.80 -14.47
C VAL A 435 7.18 12.67 -15.90
N ILE A 436 7.25 11.48 -16.50
CA ILE A 436 6.74 11.24 -17.86
C ILE A 436 5.24 11.43 -17.91
N THR A 437 4.51 10.89 -16.93
CA THR A 437 3.06 11.07 -16.85
C THR A 437 2.68 12.53 -16.79
N VAL A 438 3.35 13.31 -15.93
CA VAL A 438 3.09 14.75 -15.79
C VAL A 438 3.50 15.51 -17.05
N GLY A 439 4.70 15.25 -17.60
CA GLY A 439 5.23 15.94 -18.77
C GLY A 439 4.38 15.72 -20.02
N VAL A 440 4.18 14.46 -20.42
CA VAL A 440 3.31 14.11 -21.56
C VAL A 440 1.88 14.56 -21.30
N GLY A 441 1.39 14.39 -20.07
CA GLY A 441 0.05 14.80 -19.68
C GLY A 441 -0.18 16.31 -19.81
N VAL A 442 0.79 17.14 -19.41
CA VAL A 442 0.74 18.60 -19.58
C VAL A 442 0.77 18.97 -21.06
N ILE A 443 1.73 18.44 -21.83
CA ILE A 443 1.89 18.77 -23.26
C ILE A 443 0.60 18.47 -24.03
N ILE A 444 0.07 17.25 -23.90
CA ILE A 444 -1.15 16.86 -24.61
C ILE A 444 -2.35 17.64 -24.08
N SER A 445 -2.41 17.94 -22.77
CA SER A 445 -3.52 18.73 -22.23
C SER A 445 -3.56 20.16 -22.78
N TYR A 446 -2.39 20.77 -23.03
CA TYR A 446 -2.32 22.06 -23.72
C TYR A 446 -2.81 21.97 -25.17
N LEU A 447 -2.43 20.90 -25.89
CA LEU A 447 -2.82 20.71 -27.29
C LEU A 447 -4.31 20.39 -27.47
N THR A 448 -4.94 19.73 -26.49
CA THR A 448 -6.33 19.24 -26.61
C THR A 448 -7.31 19.97 -25.68
N ARG A 449 -7.01 21.21 -25.29
CA ARG A 449 -7.83 21.99 -24.35
C ARG A 449 -9.24 22.21 -24.93
N ASP A 450 -10.26 21.81 -24.16
CA ASP A 450 -11.67 21.97 -24.51
C ASP A 450 -12.43 22.63 -23.34
N PRO A 451 -13.29 23.64 -23.58
CA PRO A 451 -14.11 24.25 -22.53
C PRO A 451 -14.99 23.26 -21.74
N LYS A 452 -15.36 22.11 -22.34
CA LYS A 452 -16.17 21.07 -21.69
C LYS A 452 -15.44 20.34 -20.56
N ASP A 453 -14.11 20.46 -20.50
CA ASP A 453 -13.27 19.84 -19.47
C ASP A 453 -13.22 20.66 -18.17
N ALA A 454 -14.01 21.73 -18.04
CA ALA A 454 -14.09 22.55 -16.85
C ALA A 454 -14.54 21.74 -15.61
N TYR A 455 -13.90 22.00 -14.47
CA TYR A 455 -14.07 21.26 -13.22
C TYR A 455 -14.18 22.20 -12.01
N ASP A 456 -14.61 21.69 -10.86
CA ASP A 456 -14.74 22.48 -9.62
C ASP A 456 -13.36 22.85 -9.05
N ALA A 457 -13.15 24.14 -8.80
CA ALA A 457 -11.97 24.72 -8.16
C ALA A 457 -11.55 24.01 -6.85
N LYS A 458 -12.52 23.49 -6.08
CA LYS A 458 -12.30 22.79 -4.78
C LYS A 458 -11.50 21.48 -4.91
N LEU A 459 -11.29 20.99 -6.13
CA LEU A 459 -10.50 19.80 -6.42
C LEU A 459 -9.01 20.09 -6.54
N LEU A 460 -8.65 21.34 -6.80
CA LEU A 460 -7.26 21.79 -6.89
C LEU A 460 -6.69 22.03 -5.48
N HIS A 461 -5.39 21.86 -5.34
CA HIS A 461 -4.72 22.21 -4.10
C HIS A 461 -4.87 23.72 -3.82
N PRO A 462 -5.20 24.16 -2.58
CA PRO A 462 -5.53 25.55 -2.27
C PRO A 462 -4.39 26.54 -2.57
N VAL A 463 -3.13 26.09 -2.48
CA VAL A 463 -1.97 26.93 -2.85
C VAL A 463 -1.94 27.20 -4.35
N ILE A 464 -2.25 26.19 -5.18
CA ILE A 464 -2.27 26.33 -6.63
C ILE A 464 -3.45 27.20 -7.04
N LEU A 465 -4.61 27.05 -6.38
CA LEU A 465 -5.76 27.92 -6.64
C LEU A 465 -5.40 29.40 -6.44
N ARG A 466 -4.80 29.74 -5.30
CA ARG A 466 -4.33 31.11 -5.01
C ARG A 466 -3.31 31.63 -6.01
N TRP A 467 -2.44 30.75 -6.52
CA TRP A 467 -1.49 31.11 -7.57
C TRP A 467 -2.20 31.37 -8.90
N CYS A 468 -3.12 30.50 -9.32
CA CYS A 468 -3.89 30.67 -10.55
C CYS A 468 -4.79 31.90 -10.53
N GLU A 469 -5.33 32.28 -9.37
CA GLU A 469 -6.10 33.51 -9.21
C GLU A 469 -5.27 34.78 -9.47
N ARG A 470 -3.93 34.70 -9.35
CA ARG A 470 -3.02 35.83 -9.55
C ARG A 470 -2.69 36.10 -11.01
N PHE A 471 -2.90 35.13 -11.90
CA PHE A 471 -2.58 35.28 -13.33
C PHE A 471 -3.85 35.62 -14.14
N PRO A 472 -3.78 36.62 -15.04
CA PRO A 472 -4.88 36.92 -15.96
C PRO A 472 -5.00 35.85 -17.05
N GLY A 473 -6.23 35.41 -17.36
CA GLY A 473 -6.53 34.47 -18.43
C GLY A 473 -7.77 33.60 -18.17
N ASP A 474 -8.19 32.87 -19.19
CA ASP A 474 -9.32 31.93 -19.09
C ASP A 474 -9.01 30.82 -18.10
N LYS A 475 -9.80 30.77 -17.03
CA LYS A 475 -9.63 29.79 -15.95
C LYS A 475 -10.23 28.45 -16.38
N PRO A 476 -9.47 27.33 -16.32
CA PRO A 476 -9.97 26.01 -16.71
C PRO A 476 -10.91 25.39 -15.65
N TYR A 477 -11.34 26.16 -14.65
CA TYR A 477 -12.14 25.70 -13.52
C TYR A 477 -13.27 26.68 -13.18
N ILE A 478 -14.33 26.14 -12.57
CA ILE A 478 -15.51 26.87 -12.13
C ILE A 478 -15.46 26.98 -10.60
N ILE A 479 -15.71 28.19 -10.08
CA ILE A 479 -15.88 28.42 -8.65
C ILE A 479 -17.37 28.23 -8.36
N SER A 480 -17.73 27.09 -7.79
CA SER A 480 -19.11 26.86 -7.34
C SER A 480 -19.30 27.55 -5.99
N GLU A 481 -19.92 28.74 -6.00
CA GLU A 481 -20.44 29.38 -4.79
C GLU A 481 -21.42 28.41 -4.11
N ALA A 482 -21.27 28.20 -2.81
CA ALA A 482 -22.34 27.58 -2.05
C ALA A 482 -23.56 28.48 -2.24
N THR A 483 -24.65 27.92 -2.74
CA THR A 483 -25.94 28.61 -2.96
C THR A 483 -26.26 29.48 -1.75
N SER A 484 -25.96 30.76 -1.84
CA SER A 484 -26.61 31.80 -1.09
C SER A 484 -27.97 31.96 -1.73
N ASP A 485 -29.00 31.38 -1.13
CA ASP A 485 -30.31 32.00 -1.17
C ASP A 485 -31.04 31.69 0.15
N LEU A 486 -31.05 32.74 0.97
CA LEU A 486 -32.14 33.01 1.89
C LEU A 486 -33.47 32.82 1.17
N THR A 487 -34.39 32.13 1.83
CA THR A 487 -35.81 32.46 1.90
C THR A 487 -36.23 33.68 1.06
N ALA A 488 -36.56 33.46 -0.22
CA ALA A 488 -37.53 34.29 -0.88
C ALA A 488 -38.86 34.01 -0.19
N VAL A 489 -39.33 35.01 0.55
CA VAL A 489 -40.60 35.06 1.26
C VAL A 489 -41.74 34.73 0.28
N ASP A 490 -42.31 33.54 0.42
CA ASP A 490 -43.55 33.17 -0.24
C ASP A 490 -44.72 33.91 0.44
N LYS A 491 -45.24 34.94 -0.23
CA LYS A 491 -46.59 35.47 0.02
C LYS A 491 -47.52 34.91 -1.06
N GLY A 492 -48.17 33.81 -0.73
CA GLY A 492 -49.61 33.70 -0.87
C GLY A 492 -50.17 32.78 -1.96
N LYS A 493 -51.02 31.86 -1.48
CA LYS A 493 -52.20 31.24 -2.12
C LYS A 493 -51.97 30.13 -3.14
N GLY A 494 -51.98 28.91 -2.59
CA GLY A 494 -52.70 27.70 -3.00
C GLY A 494 -53.11 27.49 -4.46
N ALA A 495 -52.63 26.39 -5.04
CA ALA A 495 -53.42 25.47 -5.87
C ALA A 495 -52.69 24.12 -6.01
N LYS A 496 -53.48 23.04 -6.01
CA LYS A 496 -53.07 21.67 -6.38
C LYS A 496 -52.75 21.58 -7.88
N VAL A 497 -51.95 20.59 -8.29
CA VAL A 497 -52.20 19.59 -9.38
C VAL A 497 -50.88 18.98 -9.93
N ASN A 498 -50.99 17.72 -10.35
CA ASN A 498 -49.99 16.75 -10.81
C ASN A 498 -49.28 17.04 -12.16
N HIS A 499 -48.25 16.21 -12.41
CA HIS A 499 -47.76 15.62 -13.67
C HIS A 499 -46.52 16.18 -14.40
N ALA A 500 -45.63 15.21 -14.69
CA ALA A 500 -44.92 14.93 -15.96
C ALA A 500 -43.55 15.58 -16.29
N PHE A 501 -42.66 14.69 -16.76
CA PHE A 501 -41.54 14.86 -17.68
C PHE A 501 -41.76 16.01 -18.68
N ASP A 502 -40.77 16.86 -18.96
CA ASP A 502 -39.75 16.73 -20.01
C ASP A 502 -39.11 18.12 -20.20
N GLY A 503 -37.96 18.20 -20.88
CA GLY A 503 -37.53 19.45 -21.53
C GLY A 503 -36.29 20.14 -20.94
N GLN A 504 -35.18 19.99 -21.68
CA GLN A 504 -34.06 20.91 -21.90
C GLN A 504 -34.05 22.23 -21.10
N THR A 505 -32.92 22.56 -20.48
CA THR A 505 -32.63 23.95 -20.14
C THR A 505 -31.16 24.26 -20.40
N GLU A 506 -30.94 25.05 -21.46
CA GLU A 506 -29.72 25.82 -21.71
C GLU A 506 -29.38 26.65 -20.47
N SER A 507 -28.11 26.59 -20.04
CA SER A 507 -27.61 27.44 -18.97
C SER A 507 -27.02 28.71 -19.59
N ASN A 508 -27.76 29.80 -19.49
CA ASN A 508 -27.25 31.14 -19.75
C ASN A 508 -26.17 31.49 -18.72
N ILE A 509 -25.00 31.91 -19.22
CA ILE A 509 -23.83 32.29 -18.45
C ILE A 509 -23.97 33.77 -18.05
N ILE A 510 -24.03 34.05 -16.75
CA ILE A 510 -23.92 35.42 -16.21
C ILE A 510 -22.52 35.57 -15.59
N ILE A 511 -21.73 36.48 -16.15
CA ILE A 511 -20.40 36.87 -15.66
C ILE A 511 -20.60 37.99 -14.64
N GLY A 512 -20.51 37.66 -13.35
CA GLY A 512 -20.55 38.63 -12.25
C GLY A 512 -19.14 38.97 -11.75
N THR A 513 -18.79 40.26 -11.78
CA THR A 513 -17.64 40.83 -11.07
C THR A 513 -18.13 41.32 -9.71
N SER A 514 -17.56 40.84 -8.59
CA SER A 514 -17.61 41.59 -7.34
C SER A 514 -16.48 41.19 -6.38
N ASN A 515 -15.88 42.22 -5.78
CA ASN A 515 -14.86 42.17 -4.74
C ASN A 515 -15.55 42.05 -3.38
N GLU A 516 -15.31 40.98 -2.61
CA GLU A 516 -15.33 41.07 -1.15
C GLU A 516 -14.50 39.96 -0.48
N LYS A 517 -13.59 40.36 0.42
CA LYS A 517 -12.70 39.45 1.15
C LYS A 517 -13.42 38.90 2.39
N GLN A 518 -13.96 37.69 2.31
CA GLN A 518 -14.22 36.87 3.50
C GLN A 518 -13.22 35.70 3.59
N LYS A 519 -12.42 35.70 4.66
CA LYS A 519 -11.52 34.60 5.03
C LYS A 519 -12.36 33.42 5.51
N ILE A 520 -12.67 32.50 4.60
CA ILE A 520 -13.22 31.18 4.96
C ILE A 520 -12.10 30.15 4.79
N ASN A 521 -11.76 29.43 5.86
CA ASN A 521 -10.82 28.32 5.82
C ASN A 521 -11.49 27.10 5.15
N PRO A 522 -10.99 26.60 4.00
CA PRO A 522 -11.70 25.58 3.21
C PRO A 522 -11.52 24.14 3.73
N ILE A 523 -11.08 23.94 4.97
CA ILE A 523 -10.76 22.61 5.53
C ILE A 523 -11.98 21.94 6.21
N ASP A 524 -12.99 22.70 6.64
CA ASP A 524 -14.13 22.16 7.41
C ASP A 524 -15.23 21.51 6.56
N ALA A 525 -15.28 21.79 5.26
CA ALA A 525 -16.33 21.31 4.36
C ALA A 525 -16.33 19.77 4.12
N VAL A 526 -15.31 19.06 4.62
CA VAL A 526 -15.21 17.59 4.50
C VAL A 526 -15.88 16.86 5.68
N PHE A 527 -16.14 17.55 6.79
CA PHE A 527 -16.68 16.94 8.02
C PHE A 527 -18.00 17.54 8.49
N THR A 528 -18.44 18.66 7.92
CA THR A 528 -19.74 19.27 8.24
C THR A 528 -20.85 18.68 7.37
N ASN A 529 -21.22 17.43 7.67
CA ASN A 529 -22.57 16.92 7.38
C ASN A 529 -22.88 15.89 8.45
N GLY A 530 -23.23 16.37 9.64
CA GLY A 530 -23.51 15.49 10.77
C GLY A 530 -23.67 16.12 12.14
N GLN A 531 -23.86 17.44 12.27
CA GLN A 531 -24.29 18.06 13.54
C GLN A 531 -25.05 19.35 13.24
N ASN A 532 -26.38 19.27 13.15
CA ASN A 532 -27.32 20.32 13.55
C ASN A 532 -28.73 19.92 13.11
N SER A 533 -29.45 19.23 14.00
CA SER A 533 -30.92 19.21 14.04
C SER A 533 -31.36 18.72 15.42
N GLN A 534 -31.26 19.60 16.42
CA GLN A 534 -32.18 19.64 17.57
C GLN A 534 -31.86 20.87 18.42
N LYS A 535 -32.39 22.02 18.00
CA LYS A 535 -32.75 23.09 18.93
C LYS A 535 -34.28 23.10 18.98
N ARG A 536 -34.83 22.45 20.02
CA ARG A 536 -36.20 22.68 20.46
C ARG A 536 -36.25 24.09 21.04
N THR A 537 -37.11 24.92 20.46
CA THR A 537 -37.80 25.99 21.18
C THR A 537 -38.76 25.33 22.16
N ASP A 538 -38.64 25.65 23.45
CA ASP A 538 -39.79 25.70 24.35
C ASP A 538 -39.49 26.64 25.50
N GLY A 539 -40.53 27.37 25.88
CA GLY A 539 -40.50 28.53 26.74
C GLY A 539 -40.27 28.23 28.22
N SER A 540 -39.99 29.33 28.91
CA SER A 540 -40.03 29.56 30.35
C SER A 540 -41.02 28.71 31.13
N THR A 541 -40.55 28.09 32.21
CA THR A 541 -41.01 28.32 33.59
C THR A 541 -40.12 27.53 34.58
N ASP A 542 -39.48 28.29 35.45
CA ASP A 542 -39.29 28.12 36.89
C ASP A 542 -38.73 26.82 37.54
N GLU A 543 -37.55 27.06 38.13
CA GLU A 543 -37.08 26.68 39.48
C GLU A 543 -36.62 25.25 39.86
N PRO A 544 -35.63 25.15 40.79
CA PRO A 544 -34.71 24.02 40.90
C PRO A 544 -34.88 23.22 42.20
N CYS A 545 -34.36 21.98 42.27
CA CYS A 545 -33.89 21.37 43.53
C CYS A 545 -33.00 20.14 43.23
N ILE A 546 -31.71 20.17 43.61
CA ILE A 546 -31.12 19.70 44.89
C ILE A 546 -30.75 18.20 44.88
N THR A 547 -29.47 18.02 45.21
CA THR A 547 -28.69 16.82 45.52
C THR A 547 -29.31 15.87 46.55
N GLY A 548 -29.08 14.56 46.37
CA GLY A 548 -29.39 13.55 47.39
C GLY A 548 -28.70 12.21 47.14
N THR A 549 -27.91 11.80 48.12
CA THR A 549 -26.95 10.68 48.22
C THR A 549 -27.53 9.27 48.46
N GLY A 550 -26.75 8.26 48.08
CA GLY A 550 -26.69 6.91 48.70
C GLY A 550 -27.71 5.89 48.17
N SER A 551 -27.56 4.58 48.26
CA SER A 551 -26.49 3.65 48.64
C SER A 551 -27.04 2.23 48.36
N LEU A 552 -26.17 1.26 48.06
CA LEU A 552 -26.29 -0.19 48.32
C LEU A 552 -27.37 -1.08 47.64
N ALA A 553 -26.85 -1.97 46.78
CA ALA A 553 -26.86 -3.45 46.91
C ALA A 553 -28.06 -4.34 46.46
N ARG A 554 -27.66 -5.54 45.95
CA ARG A 554 -28.35 -6.85 45.81
C ARG A 554 -29.25 -7.07 44.59
N THR A 555 -28.84 -7.86 43.57
CA THR A 555 -28.80 -9.34 43.39
C THR A 555 -30.13 -9.98 42.96
N ALA A 556 -30.06 -10.63 41.79
CA ALA A 556 -30.64 -11.93 41.38
C ALA A 556 -32.11 -12.05 40.88
N ASP A 557 -32.17 -12.57 39.65
CA ASP A 557 -33.03 -13.65 39.12
C ASP A 557 -34.41 -13.44 38.45
N LEU A 558 -34.39 -13.92 37.20
CA LEU A 558 -35.35 -14.73 36.40
C LEU A 558 -36.74 -14.21 35.95
N ASP A 559 -36.86 -14.20 34.61
CA ASP A 559 -37.92 -14.72 33.73
C ASP A 559 -39.41 -14.39 33.99
N ALA A 560 -40.00 -13.57 33.10
CA ALA A 560 -41.01 -13.99 32.11
C ALA A 560 -41.75 -12.78 31.48
N LEU A 561 -41.90 -12.82 30.16
CA LEU A 561 -42.70 -11.96 29.25
C LEU A 561 -44.21 -11.95 29.60
N PRO A 562 -45.06 -10.96 29.18
CA PRO A 562 -45.27 -10.63 27.76
C PRO A 562 -45.76 -9.20 27.37
N SER A 563 -45.86 -9.02 26.03
CA SER A 563 -46.78 -8.17 25.26
C SER A 563 -46.31 -6.79 24.72
N SER A 564 -46.02 -6.82 23.41
CA SER A 564 -46.33 -5.89 22.31
C SER A 564 -46.72 -4.43 22.60
N CYS A 565 -45.90 -3.50 22.09
CA CYS A 565 -46.18 -2.55 20.98
C CYS A 565 -45.37 -1.27 21.16
N GLU A 566 -44.42 -0.98 20.26
CA GLU A 566 -44.33 0.29 19.53
C GLU A 566 -43.03 0.44 18.72
N ASN A 567 -43.22 0.60 17.41
CA ASN A 567 -42.50 1.45 16.45
C ASN A 567 -40.98 1.59 16.58
N GLY A 568 -40.29 0.89 15.67
CA GLY A 568 -38.86 0.99 15.49
C GLY A 568 -38.39 2.31 14.87
N THR A 569 -37.10 2.59 15.04
CA THR A 569 -36.07 2.70 14.00
C THR A 569 -34.71 2.82 14.72
N TYR A 570 -33.62 2.34 14.10
CA TYR A 570 -32.23 2.21 14.58
C TYR A 570 -31.81 0.84 15.15
N ARG A 571 -31.59 -0.12 14.23
CA ARG A 571 -30.64 -1.22 14.43
C ARG A 571 -29.26 -0.80 13.90
N GLN A 572 -28.35 -0.48 14.81
CA GLN A 572 -26.91 -0.65 14.55
C GLN A 572 -26.62 -2.14 14.39
N PHE A 573 -25.76 -2.48 13.43
CA PHE A 573 -25.21 -3.83 13.26
C PHE A 573 -24.41 -4.24 14.50
N LYS A 574 -25.09 -4.91 15.43
CA LYS A 574 -24.50 -5.73 16.48
C LYS A 574 -24.49 -7.15 15.91
N GLU A 575 -23.35 -7.56 15.35
CA GLU A 575 -23.09 -8.96 15.05
C GLU A 575 -23.11 -9.72 16.37
N ARG A 576 -24.04 -10.68 16.48
CA ARG A 576 -24.11 -11.62 17.60
C ARG A 576 -22.98 -12.62 17.44
N GLU A 577 -22.12 -12.69 18.46
CA GLU A 577 -21.37 -13.88 18.79
C GLU A 577 -22.38 -15.00 19.09
N THR A 578 -22.19 -16.14 18.41
CA THR A 578 -22.63 -17.44 18.90
C THR A 578 -21.38 -18.31 18.95
N VAL A 579 -21.16 -18.82 20.16
CA VAL A 579 -20.11 -19.69 20.70
C VAL A 579 -19.36 -20.55 19.68
#